data_AF-A0AAU2GMZ1-F1
#
_entry.id   AF-A0AAU2GMZ1-F1
#
_cell.length_a   1.000
_cell.length_b   1.000
_cell.length_c   1.000
_cell.angle_alpha   90.00
_cell.angle_beta   90.00
_cell.angle_gamma   90.00
#
_symmetry.space_group_name_H-M   'P 1'
#
loop_
_entity.id
_entity.type
_entity.pdbx_description
1 polymer ?
#
loop_
_entity_poly.entity_id
_entity_poly.type
_entity_poly.pdbx_seq_one_letter_code
_entity_poly.pdbx_strand_id
1 'polypeptide(L)'
;MYAFTDPARADEEFALAEQLLAGLDQRATALTLKVAALAREAGTLTDLEGARALRAEIHAAGITSAEAVFELALALHHAVLGEHDKVRSVIHRLHELAQRGDYAYYADVAHYMAGLPLPDPSPTTWLDGPDAVRTRWRRLVQDRQTRISGICTVNGGSSSRK
;
A
#
# COMPACT_ATOMS: atom_id res chain seq x y z
N MET A 1 10.64 -35.60 5.43
CA MET A 1 10.96 -37.04 5.51
C MET A 1 12.11 -37.46 4.59
N TYR A 2 12.32 -36.83 3.41
CA TYR A 2 13.48 -37.10 2.53
C TYR A 2 14.87 -36.81 3.12
N ALA A 3 14.99 -35.77 3.96
CA ALA A 3 16.26 -35.40 4.61
C ALA A 3 16.93 -36.51 5.44
N PHE A 4 16.20 -37.58 5.79
CA PHE A 4 16.72 -38.71 6.56
C PHE A 4 16.89 -40.00 5.74
N THR A 5 16.26 -40.13 4.57
CA THR A 5 16.29 -41.36 3.75
C THR A 5 17.08 -41.21 2.45
N ASP A 6 17.26 -39.99 1.95
CA ASP A 6 18.10 -39.68 0.79
C ASP A 6 18.65 -38.24 0.90
N PRO A 7 19.76 -38.05 1.65
CA PRO A 7 20.32 -36.74 1.92
C PRO A 7 20.79 -35.99 0.66
N ALA A 8 21.33 -36.71 -0.35
CA ALA A 8 21.79 -36.09 -1.59
C ALA A 8 20.63 -35.47 -2.37
N ARG A 9 19.49 -36.18 -2.44
CA ARG A 9 18.27 -35.63 -3.04
C ARG A 9 17.71 -34.44 -2.23
N ALA A 10 17.83 -34.48 -0.90
CA ALA A 10 17.40 -33.35 -0.08
C ALA A 10 18.24 -32.10 -0.37
N ASP A 11 19.56 -32.24 -0.52
CA ASP A 11 20.47 -31.13 -0.86
C ASP A 11 20.14 -30.51 -2.23
N GLU A 12 19.78 -31.33 -3.23
CA GLU A 12 19.33 -30.84 -4.54
C GLU A 12 18.03 -30.03 -4.46
N GLU A 13 17.04 -30.51 -3.69
CA GLU A 13 15.77 -29.80 -3.47
C GLU A 13 15.97 -28.51 -2.67
N PHE A 14 16.91 -28.49 -1.71
CA PHE A 14 17.29 -27.26 -0.99
C PHE A 14 17.97 -26.26 -1.91
N ALA A 15 18.94 -26.68 -2.73
CA ALA A 15 19.60 -25.79 -3.68
C ALA A 15 18.61 -25.21 -4.71
N LEU A 16 17.65 -26.03 -5.17
CA LEU A 16 16.56 -25.57 -6.02
C LEU A 16 15.65 -24.57 -5.29
N ALA A 17 15.26 -24.85 -4.05
CA ALA A 17 14.47 -23.95 -3.23
C ALA A 17 15.19 -22.61 -3.00
N GLU A 18 16.50 -22.62 -2.70
CA GLU A 18 17.33 -21.42 -2.55
C GLU A 18 17.37 -20.59 -3.85
N GLN A 19 17.56 -21.24 -4.99
CA GLN A 19 17.56 -20.56 -6.29
C GLN A 19 16.20 -19.92 -6.61
N LEU A 20 15.10 -20.64 -6.35
CA LEU A 20 13.74 -20.13 -6.55
C LEU A 20 13.44 -18.95 -5.60
N LEU A 21 13.87 -19.05 -4.34
CA LEU A 21 13.71 -18.00 -3.34
C LEU A 21 14.54 -16.76 -3.70
N ALA A 22 15.77 -16.90 -4.18
CA ALA A 22 16.60 -15.76 -4.58
C ALA A 22 15.93 -14.93 -5.70
N GLY A 23 15.31 -15.60 -6.68
CA GLY A 23 14.53 -14.93 -7.72
C GLY A 23 13.28 -14.23 -7.19
N LEU A 24 12.59 -14.86 -6.23
CA LEU A 24 11.43 -14.27 -5.56
C LEU A 24 11.82 -13.03 -4.74
N ASP A 25 12.92 -13.09 -3.99
CA ASP A 25 13.41 -12.00 -3.14
C ASP A 25 13.78 -10.76 -3.96
N GLN A 26 14.44 -10.96 -5.10
CA GLN A 26 14.75 -9.86 -6.02
C GLN A 26 13.47 -9.23 -6.57
N ARG A 27 12.49 -10.05 -6.98
CA ARG A 27 11.19 -9.57 -7.46
C ARG A 27 10.41 -8.85 -6.35
N ALA A 28 10.38 -9.39 -5.14
CA ALA A 28 9.71 -8.78 -3.99
C ALA A 28 10.31 -7.41 -3.69
N THR A 29 11.64 -7.30 -3.66
CA THR A 29 12.36 -6.02 -3.46
C THR A 29 12.01 -5.00 -4.54
N ALA A 30 11.98 -5.42 -5.81
CA ALA A 30 11.60 -4.55 -6.92
C ALA A 30 10.14 -4.05 -6.78
N LEU A 31 9.21 -4.92 -6.39
CA LEU A 31 7.82 -4.55 -6.13
C LEU A 31 7.70 -3.57 -4.95
N THR A 32 8.43 -3.80 -3.86
CA THR A 32 8.49 -2.87 -2.72
C THR A 32 8.95 -1.47 -3.16
N LEU A 33 9.98 -1.37 -4.01
CA LEU A 33 10.45 -0.08 -4.53
C LEU A 33 9.39 0.62 -5.39
N LYS A 34 8.70 -0.11 -6.27
CA LYS A 34 7.61 0.43 -7.09
C LYS A 34 6.44 0.94 -6.21
N VAL A 35 6.07 0.19 -5.18
CA VAL A 35 5.01 0.59 -4.23
C VAL A 35 5.43 1.82 -3.41
N ALA A 36 6.69 1.89 -2.97
CA ALA A 36 7.21 3.05 -2.26
C ALA A 36 7.21 4.32 -3.14
N ALA A 37 7.54 4.19 -4.44
CA ALA A 37 7.42 5.27 -5.40
C ALA A 37 5.96 5.75 -5.54
N LEU A 38 5.00 4.82 -5.64
CA LEU A 38 3.58 5.15 -5.67
C LEU A 38 3.14 5.89 -4.39
N ALA A 39 3.54 5.42 -3.21
CA ALA A 39 3.24 6.08 -1.94
C ALA A 39 3.85 7.48 -1.83
N ARG A 40 5.05 7.68 -2.39
CA ARG A 40 5.68 9.01 -2.50
C ARG A 40 4.84 9.94 -3.38
N GLU A 41 4.32 9.43 -4.49
CA GLU A 41 3.51 10.17 -5.47
C GLU A 41 2.01 10.23 -5.13
N ALA A 42 1.57 9.66 -4.02
CA ALA A 42 0.18 9.70 -3.60
C ALA A 42 -0.35 11.15 -3.50
N GLY A 43 -1.45 11.42 -4.20
CA GLY A 43 -2.02 12.75 -4.45
C GLY A 43 -1.58 13.43 -5.77
N THR A 44 -0.50 12.96 -6.40
CA THR A 44 0.04 13.51 -7.66
C THR A 44 0.35 12.43 -8.70
N LEU A 45 -0.08 11.18 -8.45
CA LEU A 45 0.11 10.07 -9.37
C LEU A 45 -0.58 10.37 -10.70
N THR A 46 0.20 10.43 -11.78
CA THR A 46 -0.29 10.69 -13.15
C THR A 46 -0.50 9.39 -13.93
N ASP A 47 0.26 8.34 -13.61
CA ASP A 47 0.21 7.06 -14.31
C ASP A 47 -0.71 6.05 -13.60
N LEU A 48 -2.02 6.19 -13.84
CA LEU A 48 -3.02 5.26 -13.32
C LEU A 48 -2.99 3.90 -14.02
N GLU A 49 -2.54 3.84 -15.27
CA GLU A 49 -2.45 2.59 -16.03
C GLU A 49 -1.29 1.74 -15.52
N GLY A 50 -0.12 2.35 -15.29
CA GLY A 50 1.01 1.72 -14.61
C GLY A 50 0.67 1.25 -13.21
N ALA A 51 -0.13 1.99 -12.44
CA ALA A 51 -0.61 1.54 -11.14
C ALA A 51 -1.50 0.28 -11.25
N ARG A 52 -2.37 0.19 -12.26
CA ARG A 52 -3.19 -1.01 -12.51
C ARG A 52 -2.32 -2.20 -12.95
N ALA A 53 -1.34 -1.96 -13.82
CA ALA A 53 -0.40 -3.00 -14.25
C ALA A 53 0.42 -3.52 -13.07
N LEU A 54 0.93 -2.63 -12.22
CA LEU A 54 1.65 -2.99 -10.99
C LEU A 54 0.78 -3.84 -10.06
N ARG A 55 -0.49 -3.46 -9.88
CA ARG A 55 -1.44 -4.23 -9.09
C ARG A 55 -1.61 -5.66 -9.60
N ALA A 56 -1.75 -5.83 -10.91
CA ALA A 56 -1.85 -7.15 -11.55
C ALA A 56 -0.53 -7.95 -11.40
N GLU A 57 0.62 -7.28 -11.53
CA GLU A 57 1.95 -7.90 -11.35
C GLU A 57 2.16 -8.42 -9.93
N ILE A 58 1.76 -7.63 -8.91
CA ILE A 58 1.82 -8.02 -7.51
C ILE A 58 0.86 -9.20 -7.26
N HIS A 59 -0.36 -9.11 -7.79
CA HIS A 59 -1.34 -10.18 -7.63
C HIS A 59 -0.87 -11.51 -8.23
N ALA A 60 -0.32 -11.47 -9.44
CA ALA A 60 0.26 -12.64 -10.09
C ALA A 60 1.48 -13.20 -9.37
N ALA A 61 2.18 -12.37 -8.58
CA ALA A 61 3.30 -12.82 -7.74
C ALA A 61 2.84 -13.53 -6.46
N GLY A 62 1.56 -13.38 -6.06
CA GLY A 62 1.00 -14.00 -4.86
C GLY A 62 1.59 -13.47 -3.54
N ILE A 63 2.22 -12.29 -3.57
CA ILE A 63 2.86 -11.69 -2.39
C ILE A 63 1.84 -10.82 -1.66
N THR A 64 1.05 -11.43 -0.77
CA THR A 64 -0.04 -10.77 -0.02
C THR A 64 0.42 -9.49 0.70
N SER A 65 1.64 -9.48 1.25
CA SER A 65 2.21 -8.32 1.93
C SER A 65 2.37 -7.12 0.98
N ALA A 66 2.87 -7.36 -0.24
CA ALA A 66 3.03 -6.34 -1.26
C ALA A 66 1.67 -5.87 -1.79
N GLU A 67 0.68 -6.76 -1.91
CA GLU A 67 -0.70 -6.37 -2.27
C GLU A 67 -1.29 -5.42 -1.22
N ALA A 68 -1.14 -5.75 0.06
CA ALA A 68 -1.69 -4.98 1.16
C ALA A 68 -1.06 -3.56 1.26
N VAL A 69 0.27 -3.47 1.12
CA VAL A 69 0.96 -2.16 1.11
C VAL A 69 0.61 -1.35 -0.15
N PHE A 70 0.45 -2.00 -1.30
CA PHE A 70 0.01 -1.34 -2.53
C PHE A 70 -1.40 -0.75 -2.38
N GLU A 71 -2.36 -1.50 -1.85
CA GLU A 71 -3.71 -0.99 -1.58
C GLU A 71 -3.66 0.18 -0.59
N LEU A 72 -2.86 0.08 0.47
CA LEU A 72 -2.69 1.20 1.40
C LEU A 72 -2.15 2.47 0.73
N ALA A 73 -1.20 2.34 -0.20
CA ALA A 73 -0.67 3.47 -0.96
C ALA A 73 -1.73 4.09 -1.88
N LEU A 74 -2.64 3.28 -2.46
CA LEU A 74 -3.81 3.79 -3.19
C LEU A 74 -4.82 4.48 -2.27
N ALA A 75 -5.07 3.96 -1.06
CA ALA A 75 -5.91 4.63 -0.06
C ALA A 75 -5.34 6.02 0.26
N LEU A 76 -4.03 6.13 0.47
CA LEU A 76 -3.36 7.41 0.69
C LEU A 76 -3.58 8.37 -0.50
N HIS A 77 -3.39 7.88 -1.74
CA HIS A 77 -3.59 8.69 -2.93
C HIS A 77 -5.02 9.25 -3.00
N HIS A 78 -6.03 8.40 -2.87
CA HIS A 78 -7.43 8.81 -2.93
C HIS A 78 -7.84 9.69 -1.74
N ALA A 79 -7.31 9.42 -0.54
CA ALA A 79 -7.56 10.26 0.63
C ALA A 79 -6.99 11.68 0.44
N VAL A 80 -5.79 11.80 -0.15
CA VAL A 80 -5.20 13.10 -0.48
C VAL A 80 -6.03 13.84 -1.53
N LEU A 81 -6.59 13.14 -2.52
CA LEU A 81 -7.48 13.76 -3.51
C LEU A 81 -8.92 14.03 -2.99
N GLY A 82 -9.26 13.58 -1.78
CA GLY A 82 -10.62 13.71 -1.23
C GLY A 82 -11.64 12.75 -1.86
N GLU A 83 -11.18 11.71 -2.56
CA GLU A 83 -12.02 10.76 -3.31
C GLU A 83 -12.53 9.63 -2.39
N HIS A 84 -13.43 9.97 -1.46
CA HIS A 84 -13.89 9.04 -0.42
C HIS A 84 -14.46 7.72 -0.96
N ASP A 85 -15.17 7.73 -2.09
CA ASP A 85 -15.75 6.51 -2.68
C ASP A 85 -14.66 5.53 -3.17
N LYS A 86 -13.56 6.07 -3.69
CA LYS A 86 -12.40 5.27 -4.08
C LYS A 86 -11.66 4.75 -2.85
N VAL A 87 -11.57 5.53 -1.77
CA VAL A 87 -11.02 5.03 -0.49
C VAL A 87 -11.89 3.89 0.06
N ARG A 88 -13.23 4.00 0.04
CA ARG A 88 -14.12 2.90 0.46
C ARG A 88 -13.90 1.63 -0.37
N SER A 89 -13.70 1.80 -1.69
CA SER A 89 -13.38 0.69 -2.57
C SER A 89 -12.05 0.03 -2.23
N VAL A 90 -11.04 0.80 -1.81
CA VAL A 90 -9.76 0.25 -1.33
C VAL A 90 -9.94 -0.46 0.02
N ILE A 91 -10.68 0.13 0.97
CA ILE A 91 -10.98 -0.47 2.27
C ILE A 91 -11.62 -1.86 2.11
N HIS A 92 -12.60 -2.01 1.20
CA HIS A 92 -13.20 -3.30 0.92
C HIS A 92 -12.14 -4.33 0.50
N ARG A 93 -11.19 -3.94 -0.35
CA ARG A 93 -10.15 -4.86 -0.84
C ARG A 93 -9.12 -5.20 0.23
N LEU A 94 -8.80 -4.25 1.11
CA LEU A 94 -7.98 -4.52 2.29
C LEU A 94 -8.65 -5.52 3.23
N HIS A 95 -9.98 -5.45 3.42
CA HIS A 95 -10.70 -6.48 4.18
C HIS A 95 -10.68 -7.86 3.49
N GLU A 96 -10.84 -7.92 2.17
CA GLU A 96 -10.72 -9.17 1.41
C GLU A 96 -9.32 -9.79 1.53
N LEU A 97 -8.26 -8.97 1.53
CA LEU A 97 -6.89 -9.42 1.78
C LEU A 97 -6.70 -9.92 3.22
N ALA A 98 -7.29 -9.22 4.19
CA ALA A 98 -7.17 -9.55 5.60
C ALA A 98 -7.85 -10.88 5.97
N GLN A 99 -8.91 -11.27 5.25
CA GLN A 99 -9.52 -12.60 5.40
C GLN A 99 -8.53 -13.75 5.12
N ARG A 100 -7.43 -13.47 4.40
CA ARG A 100 -6.38 -14.43 4.06
C ARG A 100 -5.24 -14.51 5.10
N GLY A 101 -5.29 -13.73 6.17
CA GLY A 101 -4.54 -14.06 7.39
C GLY A 101 -3.62 -13.01 7.99
N ASP A 102 -3.48 -11.80 7.44
CA ASP A 102 -2.67 -10.71 8.04
C ASP A 102 -3.14 -9.33 7.51
N TYR A 103 -2.62 -8.23 8.05
CA TYR A 103 -2.82 -6.85 7.53
C TYR A 103 -4.21 -6.20 7.72
N ALA A 104 -5.09 -6.76 8.55
CA ALA A 104 -6.41 -6.16 8.86
C ALA A 104 -6.31 -4.68 9.30
N TYR A 105 -5.25 -4.33 10.03
CA TYR A 105 -4.98 -2.98 10.51
C TYR A 105 -4.78 -1.95 9.39
N TYR A 106 -4.45 -2.35 8.16
CA TYR A 106 -4.37 -1.41 7.04
C TYR A 106 -5.74 -0.86 6.62
N ALA A 107 -6.83 -1.61 6.83
CA ALA A 107 -8.16 -1.07 6.63
C ALA A 107 -8.45 0.05 7.64
N ASP A 108 -8.10 -0.15 8.92
CA ASP A 108 -8.23 0.88 9.96
C ASP A 108 -7.42 2.14 9.60
N VAL A 109 -6.18 1.96 9.13
CA VAL A 109 -5.34 3.06 8.66
C VAL A 109 -5.98 3.80 7.49
N ALA A 110 -6.58 3.09 6.52
CA ALA A 110 -7.26 3.72 5.39
C ALA A 110 -8.50 4.52 5.83
N HIS A 111 -9.26 4.03 6.81
CA HIS A 111 -10.32 4.81 7.47
C HIS A 111 -9.75 6.08 8.11
N TYR A 112 -8.64 5.95 8.87
CA TYR A 112 -7.99 7.08 9.52
C TYR A 112 -7.47 8.11 8.51
N MET A 113 -6.84 7.70 7.40
CA MET A 113 -6.40 8.61 6.34
C MET A 113 -7.58 9.44 5.80
N ALA A 114 -8.68 8.79 5.44
CA ALA A 114 -9.86 9.47 4.90
C ALA A 114 -10.72 10.18 5.95
N GLY A 115 -10.46 10.00 7.25
CA GLY A 115 -11.28 10.57 8.31
C GLY A 115 -12.68 9.95 8.35
N LEU A 116 -12.78 8.70 7.91
CA LEU A 116 -14.00 7.91 7.98
C LEU A 116 -14.12 7.25 9.36
N PRO A 117 -15.34 7.10 9.90
CA PRO A 117 -15.55 6.30 11.10
C PRO A 117 -15.19 4.83 10.81
N LEU A 118 -14.66 4.13 11.81
CA LEU A 118 -14.56 2.67 11.76
C LEU A 118 -15.96 2.06 11.97
N PRO A 119 -16.29 0.94 11.30
CA PRO A 119 -17.54 0.23 11.55
C PRO A 119 -17.57 -0.37 12.96
N ASP A 120 -16.45 -0.92 13.41
CA ASP A 120 -16.23 -1.49 14.73
C ASP A 120 -14.94 -0.93 15.34
N PRO A 121 -14.74 -0.99 16.67
CA PRO A 121 -13.46 -0.67 17.28
C PRO A 121 -12.33 -1.48 16.65
N SER A 122 -11.21 -0.82 16.36
CA SER A 122 -10.01 -1.47 15.81
C SER A 122 -9.61 -2.65 16.70
N PRO A 123 -9.51 -3.89 16.17
CA PRO A 123 -9.00 -5.04 16.92
C PRO A 123 -7.48 -4.94 17.15
N THR A 124 -6.81 -4.01 16.47
CA THR A 124 -5.37 -3.79 16.55
C THR A 124 -4.98 -3.05 17.82
N THR A 125 -4.00 -3.59 18.56
CA THR A 125 -3.36 -2.90 19.68
C THR A 125 -2.30 -1.93 19.14
N TRP A 126 -2.65 -0.64 19.11
CA TRP A 126 -1.75 0.41 18.66
C TRP A 126 -0.76 0.85 19.75
N LEU A 127 0.53 0.98 19.41
CA LEU A 127 1.60 1.35 20.34
C LEU A 127 1.33 2.68 21.08
N ASP A 128 0.89 3.70 20.34
CA ASP A 128 0.60 5.04 20.88
C ASP A 128 -0.89 5.24 21.21
N GLY A 129 -1.68 4.17 21.11
CA GLY A 129 -3.14 4.21 21.17
C GLY A 129 -3.82 4.63 19.85
N PRO A 130 -5.10 4.26 19.65
CA PRO A 130 -5.80 4.44 18.38
C PRO A 130 -5.98 5.91 17.98
N ASP A 131 -6.20 6.81 18.94
CA ASP A 131 -6.45 8.23 18.63
C ASP A 131 -5.18 8.97 18.19
N ALA A 132 -4.03 8.65 18.77
CA ALA A 132 -2.74 9.21 18.35
C ALA A 132 -2.39 8.75 16.93
N VAL A 133 -2.61 7.46 16.63
CA VAL A 133 -2.41 6.89 15.28
C VAL A 133 -3.35 7.54 14.27
N ARG A 134 -4.65 7.64 14.60
CA ARG A 134 -5.66 8.33 13.77
C ARG A 134 -5.24 9.75 13.44
N THR A 135 -4.84 10.51 14.46
CA THR A 135 -4.42 11.91 14.33
C THR A 135 -3.19 12.03 13.42
N ARG A 136 -2.20 11.14 13.57
CA ARG A 136 -0.99 11.13 12.75
C ARG A 136 -1.29 10.89 11.28
N TRP A 137 -2.12 9.89 10.97
CA TRP A 137 -2.52 9.59 9.58
C TRP A 137 -3.36 10.71 8.97
N ARG A 138 -4.29 11.31 9.73
CA ARG A 138 -5.05 12.48 9.27
C ARG A 138 -4.16 13.66 8.94
N ARG A 139 -3.21 13.97 9.82
CA ARG A 139 -2.26 15.06 9.62
C ARG A 139 -1.43 14.86 8.35
N LEU A 140 -0.93 13.64 8.11
CA LEU A 140 -0.18 13.32 6.88
C LEU A 140 -0.99 13.64 5.62
N VAL A 141 -2.27 13.27 5.57
CA VAL A 141 -3.16 13.54 4.43
C VAL A 141 -3.39 15.04 4.27
N GLN A 142 -3.66 15.76 5.36
CA GLN A 142 -3.89 17.20 5.36
C GLN A 142 -2.65 18.01 4.91
N ASP A 143 -1.46 17.61 5.36
CA ASP A 143 -0.19 18.23 4.96
C ASP A 143 0.03 18.08 3.44
N ARG A 144 -0.30 16.90 2.88
CA ARG A 144 -0.22 16.65 1.43
C ARG A 144 -1.28 17.42 0.64
N GLN A 145 -2.51 17.48 1.12
CA GLN A 145 -3.59 18.28 0.53
C GLN A 145 -3.19 19.76 0.42
N THR A 146 -2.65 20.31 1.51
CA THR A 146 -2.17 21.70 1.56
C THR A 146 -1.07 21.95 0.52
N ARG A 147 -0.12 21.01 0.37
CA ARG A 147 0.94 21.11 -0.64
C ARG A 147 0.40 21.13 -2.06
N ILE A 148 -0.57 20.27 -2.39
CA ILE A 148 -1.14 20.18 -3.73
C ILE A 148 -1.95 21.44 -4.06
N SER A 149 -2.78 21.90 -3.13
CA SER A 149 -3.54 23.15 -3.28
C SER A 149 -2.61 24.36 -3.47
N GLY A 150 -1.47 24.38 -2.75
CA GLY A 150 -0.42 25.40 -2.93
C GLY A 150 0.21 25.39 -4.32
N ILE A 151 0.50 24.20 -4.88
CA ILE A 151 1.02 24.05 -6.25
C ILE A 151 0.02 24.58 -7.29
N CYS A 152 -1.28 24.27 -7.14
CA CYS A 152 -2.32 24.79 -8.04
C CYS A 152 -2.44 26.32 -7.98
N THR A 153 -2.21 26.91 -6.81
CA THR A 153 -2.32 28.37 -6.62
C THR A 153 -1.14 29.12 -7.26
N VAL A 154 0.06 28.54 -7.25
CA VAL A 154 1.27 29.14 -7.83
C VAL A 154 1.28 29.08 -9.36
N ASN A 155 0.76 28.00 -9.96
CA ASN A 155 0.76 27.82 -11.43
C ASN A 155 -0.31 28.65 -12.18
N GLY A 156 -1.33 29.17 -11.49
CA GLY A 156 -2.38 30.01 -12.09
C GLY A 156 -2.02 31.49 -12.28
N GLY A 157 -0.82 31.92 -11.85
CA GLY A 157 -0.43 33.33 -11.73
C GLY A 157 0.37 33.93 -12.89
N SER A 158 0.32 33.34 -14.10
CA SER A 158 1.05 33.90 -15.26
C SER A 158 0.20 33.92 -16.54
N SER A 159 -0.61 34.96 -16.70
CA SER A 159 -0.94 35.49 -18.03
C SER A 159 -1.19 37.00 -17.95
N SER A 160 -0.49 37.69 -18.85
CA SER A 160 -0.10 39.10 -18.85
C SER A 160 -1.23 40.12 -19.00
N ARG A 161 -1.06 41.25 -18.31
CA ARG A 161 -1.34 42.57 -18.88
C ARG A 161 -0.36 42.83 -20.02
N LYS A 162 -0.88 43.11 -21.21
CA LYS A 162 -0.50 44.22 -22.09
C LYS A 162 -1.59 44.39 -23.13
#